data_AF-A0ABD2TKN4-F1
#
_entry.id   AF-A0ABD2TKN4-F1
#
_cell.length_a   1.000
_cell.length_b   1.000
_cell.length_c   1.000
_cell.angle_alpha   90.00
_cell.angle_beta   90.00
_cell.angle_gamma   90.00
#
_symmetry.space_group_name_H-M   'P 1'
#
loop_
_entity.id
_entity.type
_entity.pdbx_description
1 polymer ?
#
loop_
_entity_poly.entity_id
_entity_poly.type
_entity_poly.pdbx_seq_one_letter_code
_entity_poly.pdbx_strand_id
1 'polypeptide(L)'
;MANHRFQSLKWWRKLTRREWTIAAASLSILFFTLSFITHSNRYSNNSMTPPSDLIPFTPLSNAQQKSAFCLDGSLPGYHLQKGFGSGSDKWVLHIEGGGWCNSIETCSFRQTTKLGSSRFMEHEVQFFGILSSDPSQNPDFFDWNKVKIRYCDGGSFSGHPDSEFKNGTEFFFRGQVIWEAVMDELLSIGLSNAKKALLSGCSAGGLATLIHCDDFREILPKDANVKCLVDAERTLLEVPPLSDFIKMLLTSRVWQKA
;
A
#
# COMPACT_ATOMS: atom_id res chain seq x y z
N MET A 1 -58.87 58.74 -30.76
CA MET A 1 -58.27 59.12 -29.45
C MET A 1 -57.19 58.11 -29.11
N ALA A 2 -56.09 58.60 -28.52
CA ALA A 2 -54.76 57.99 -28.30
C ALA A 2 -54.77 56.55 -27.70
N ASN A 3 -53.69 55.77 -27.63
CA ASN A 3 -52.29 56.16 -27.44
C ASN A 3 -51.31 54.98 -27.68
N HIS A 4 -50.05 55.35 -27.81
CA HIS A 4 -48.81 54.61 -28.07
C HIS A 4 -48.37 53.48 -27.10
N ARG A 5 -47.41 52.69 -27.62
CA ARG A 5 -46.35 51.86 -26.97
C ARG A 5 -46.79 50.47 -26.48
N PHE A 6 -46.24 49.38 -27.01
CA PHE A 6 -44.84 48.99 -26.87
C PHE A 6 -44.24 48.36 -28.15
N GLN A 7 -43.07 48.85 -28.55
CA GLN A 7 -42.11 48.12 -29.37
C GLN A 7 -41.38 47.06 -28.52
N SER A 8 -40.73 46.11 -29.20
CA SER A 8 -39.87 45.00 -28.73
C SER A 8 -40.62 43.65 -28.66
N LEU A 9 -40.15 42.52 -29.20
CA LEU A 9 -38.85 42.11 -29.74
C LEU A 9 -39.06 41.25 -31.00
N LYS A 10 -38.48 41.65 -32.13
CA LYS A 10 -38.10 40.71 -33.20
C LYS A 10 -36.68 40.25 -32.95
N TRP A 11 -36.47 39.09 -32.33
CA TRP A 11 -35.20 38.38 -32.46
C TRP A 11 -35.33 36.89 -32.20
N TRP A 12 -35.86 36.15 -33.18
CA TRP A 12 -35.56 34.73 -33.30
C TRP A 12 -34.61 34.57 -34.48
N ARG A 13 -33.32 34.82 -34.23
CA ARG A 13 -32.28 34.40 -35.16
C ARG A 13 -32.28 32.87 -35.16
N LYS A 14 -32.40 32.26 -36.35
CA LYS A 14 -32.16 30.83 -36.54
C LYS A 14 -30.68 30.59 -36.21
N LEU A 15 -30.42 30.09 -35.01
CA LEU A 15 -29.07 29.77 -34.55
C LEU A 15 -28.46 28.72 -35.48
N THR A 16 -27.26 29.02 -35.96
CA THR A 16 -26.46 28.11 -36.77
C THR A 16 -26.07 26.89 -35.95
N ARG A 17 -25.77 25.76 -36.61
CA ARG A 17 -25.30 24.53 -35.93
C ARG A 17 -24.14 24.79 -34.95
N ARG A 18 -23.26 25.73 -35.30
CA ARG A 18 -22.11 26.14 -34.48
C ARG A 18 -22.52 26.87 -33.19
N GLU A 19 -23.58 27.67 -33.24
CA GLU A 19 -24.08 28.36 -32.05
C GLU A 19 -24.82 27.38 -31.11
N TRP A 20 -25.51 26.38 -31.67
CA TRP A 20 -26.09 25.28 -30.89
C TRP A 20 -25.02 24.42 -30.19
N THR A 21 -23.90 24.13 -30.86
CA THR A 21 -22.80 23.38 -30.23
C THR A 21 -22.12 24.18 -29.12
N ILE A 22 -21.95 25.50 -29.30
CA ILE A 22 -21.42 26.38 -28.24
C ILE A 22 -22.39 26.45 -27.07
N ALA A 23 -23.70 26.61 -27.30
CA ALA A 23 -24.69 26.63 -26.24
C ALA A 23 -24.75 25.30 -25.47
N ALA A 24 -24.68 24.16 -26.16
CA ALA A 24 -24.67 22.84 -25.53
C ALA A 24 -23.39 22.59 -24.69
N ALA A 25 -22.23 23.02 -25.19
CA ALA A 25 -20.97 22.92 -24.44
C ALA A 25 -20.98 23.80 -23.18
N SER A 26 -21.46 25.05 -23.30
CA SER A 26 -21.59 25.96 -22.15
C SER A 26 -22.56 25.44 -21.10
N LEU A 27 -23.70 24.86 -21.52
CA LEU A 27 -24.67 24.25 -20.61
C LEU A 27 -24.06 23.04 -19.89
N SER A 28 -23.32 22.20 -20.61
CA SER A 28 -22.64 21.02 -20.04
C SER A 28 -21.62 21.43 -18.98
N ILE A 29 -20.80 22.45 -19.26
CA ILE A 29 -19.84 22.99 -18.28
C ILE A 29 -20.56 23.53 -17.04
N LEU A 30 -21.67 24.24 -17.21
CA LEU A 30 -22.47 24.76 -16.10
C LEU A 30 -23.07 23.65 -15.22
N PHE A 31 -23.53 22.55 -15.84
CA PHE A 31 -24.02 21.38 -15.11
C PHE A 31 -22.90 20.67 -14.34
N PHE A 32 -21.70 20.55 -14.93
CA PHE A 32 -20.54 19.98 -14.25
C PHE A 32 -20.10 20.84 -13.06
N THR A 33 -20.08 22.18 -13.19
CA THR A 33 -19.71 23.07 -12.09
C THR A 33 -20.74 23.10 -10.96
N LEU A 34 -22.05 23.09 -11.28
CA LEU A 34 -23.10 22.98 -10.25
C LEU A 34 -23.06 21.63 -9.52
N SER A 35 -22.76 20.54 -10.23
CA SER A 35 -22.60 19.20 -9.62
C SER A 35 -21.40 19.16 -8.68
N PHE A 36 -20.30 19.84 -9.04
CA PHE A 36 -19.13 19.98 -8.16
C PHE A 36 -19.45 20.81 -6.91
N ILE A 37 -20.15 21.95 -7.05
CA ILE A 37 -20.50 22.81 -5.89
C ILE A 37 -21.46 22.10 -4.93
N THR A 38 -22.44 21.36 -5.46
CA THR A 38 -23.37 20.57 -4.63
C THR A 38 -22.68 19.37 -3.97
N HIS A 39 -21.66 18.78 -4.59
CA HIS A 39 -20.81 17.76 -3.98
C HIS A 39 -19.92 18.34 -2.88
N SER A 40 -19.29 19.51 -3.10
CA SER A 40 -18.46 20.19 -2.11
C SER A 40 -19.25 20.62 -0.87
N ASN A 41 -20.48 21.10 -1.03
CA ASN A 41 -21.33 21.50 0.11
C ASN A 41 -21.82 20.32 0.95
N ARG A 42 -21.87 19.10 0.41
CA ARG A 42 -22.18 17.88 1.18
C ARG A 42 -21.04 17.45 2.11
N TYR A 43 -19.80 17.88 1.85
CA TYR A 43 -18.64 17.54 2.68
C TYR A 43 -18.41 18.51 3.86
N SER A 44 -19.13 19.63 3.94
CA SER A 44 -18.86 20.67 4.94
C SER A 44 -19.73 20.61 6.21
N ASN A 45 -20.75 19.76 6.29
CA ASN A 45 -21.65 19.72 7.45
C ASN A 45 -21.77 18.29 8.02
N ASN A 46 -20.78 17.90 8.81
CA ASN A 46 -20.91 17.07 10.02
C ASN A 46 -19.50 16.83 10.63
N SER A 47 -18.98 17.86 11.30
CA SER A 47 -17.83 17.71 12.19
C SER A 47 -18.33 17.22 13.56
N MET A 48 -18.47 15.91 13.67
CA MET A 48 -18.51 15.21 14.94
C MET A 48 -17.22 14.41 14.95
N THR A 49 -16.17 14.94 15.59
CA THR A 49 -14.83 14.34 15.59
C THR A 49 -14.94 12.89 16.10
N PRO A 50 -14.77 11.89 15.22
CA PRO A 50 -14.70 10.50 15.66
C PRO A 50 -13.45 10.32 16.52
N PRO A 51 -13.40 9.30 17.41
CA PRO A 51 -12.15 8.90 18.02
C PRO A 51 -11.10 8.71 16.92
N SER A 52 -9.89 9.22 17.14
CA SER A 52 -8.80 9.20 16.16
C SER A 52 -8.60 7.79 15.58
N ASP A 53 -8.99 7.59 14.31
CA ASP A 53 -8.79 6.36 13.53
C ASP A 53 -7.31 6.15 13.12
N LEU A 54 -6.38 6.74 13.87
CA LEU A 54 -4.94 6.64 13.61
C LEU A 54 -4.39 5.39 14.30
N ILE A 55 -3.65 4.59 13.54
CA ILE A 55 -3.01 3.36 13.99
C ILE A 55 -1.55 3.69 14.27
N PRO A 56 -1.01 3.39 15.46
CA PRO A 56 0.37 3.70 15.80
C PRO A 56 1.37 2.72 15.19
N PHE A 57 2.58 3.21 14.94
CA PHE A 57 3.73 2.41 14.56
C PHE A 57 4.21 1.60 15.76
N THR A 58 4.41 0.31 15.53
CA THR A 58 4.96 -0.65 16.49
C THR A 58 6.32 -1.12 15.97
N PRO A 59 7.44 -0.68 16.58
CA PRO A 59 8.76 -1.26 16.32
C PRO A 59 8.77 -2.74 16.75
N LEU A 60 9.46 -3.59 15.99
CA LEU A 60 9.59 -5.00 16.35
C LEU A 60 10.34 -5.18 17.67
N SER A 61 9.77 -5.94 18.59
CA SER A 61 10.32 -6.14 19.95
C SER A 61 11.66 -6.88 19.94
N ASN A 62 11.80 -7.89 19.08
CA ASN A 62 12.99 -8.75 19.00
C ASN A 62 13.92 -8.42 17.83
N ALA A 63 13.72 -7.29 17.14
CA ALA A 63 14.51 -6.94 15.96
C ALA A 63 16.02 -6.89 16.24
N GLN A 64 16.43 -6.28 17.34
CA GLN A 64 17.85 -6.19 17.70
C GLN A 64 18.47 -7.57 17.97
N GLN A 65 17.75 -8.46 18.67
CA GLN A 65 18.22 -9.82 18.97
C GLN A 65 18.36 -10.64 17.68
N LYS A 66 17.42 -10.46 16.75
CA LYS A 66 17.43 -11.10 15.43
C LYS A 66 18.32 -10.41 14.42
N SER A 67 18.97 -9.31 14.78
CA SER A 67 19.77 -8.50 13.87
C SER A 67 18.96 -7.97 12.66
N ALA A 68 17.65 -7.78 12.82
CA ALA A 68 16.75 -7.20 11.83
C ALA A 68 16.78 -5.68 11.91
N PHE A 69 17.28 -5.02 10.86
CA PHE A 69 17.45 -3.58 10.80
C PHE A 69 17.00 -3.03 9.46
N CYS A 70 16.39 -1.84 9.47
CA CYS A 70 16.24 -1.01 8.27
C CYS A 70 17.61 -0.61 7.71
N LEU A 71 17.66 -0.07 6.48
CA LEU A 71 18.91 0.32 5.81
C LEU A 71 19.87 1.15 6.69
N ASP A 72 19.34 2.05 7.52
CA ASP A 72 20.12 2.94 8.41
C ASP A 72 20.42 2.36 9.82
N GLY A 73 20.07 1.09 10.08
CA GLY A 73 20.23 0.46 11.38
C GLY A 73 19.07 0.69 12.36
N SER A 74 18.03 1.45 12.00
CA SER A 74 16.85 1.61 12.85
C SER A 74 15.98 0.34 12.87
N LEU A 75 15.14 0.21 13.91
CA LEU A 75 14.30 -0.98 14.07
C LEU A 75 13.13 -0.95 13.09
N PRO A 76 12.90 -2.01 12.29
CA PRO A 76 11.72 -2.12 11.44
C PRO A 76 10.45 -2.29 12.29
N GLY A 77 9.29 -2.25 11.66
CA GLY A 77 8.02 -2.41 12.37
C GLY A 77 6.79 -2.40 11.47
N TYR A 78 5.63 -2.36 12.10
CA TYR A 78 4.33 -2.41 11.43
C TYR A 78 3.29 -1.54 12.15
N HIS A 79 2.14 -1.39 11.53
CA HIS A 79 0.93 -0.83 12.14
C HIS A 79 -0.09 -1.96 12.24
N LEU A 80 -0.75 -2.11 13.39
CA LEU A 80 -1.71 -3.18 13.64
C LEU A 80 -3.03 -2.62 14.19
N GLN A 81 -4.12 -3.00 13.53
CA GLN A 81 -5.47 -2.84 14.06
C GLN A 81 -6.09 -4.23 14.24
N LYS A 82 -6.53 -4.52 15.47
CA LYS A 82 -7.14 -5.82 15.79
C LYS A 82 -8.52 -5.95 15.15
N GLY A 83 -8.81 -7.15 14.67
CA GLY A 83 -10.12 -7.52 14.16
C GLY A 83 -11.15 -7.67 15.27
N PHE A 84 -12.41 -7.74 14.90
CA PHE A 84 -13.53 -7.87 15.84
C PHE A 84 -14.59 -8.82 15.28
N GLY A 85 -15.48 -9.29 16.16
CA GLY A 85 -16.57 -10.19 15.79
C GLY A 85 -16.09 -11.39 14.97
N SER A 86 -16.66 -11.54 13.79
CA SER A 86 -16.38 -12.67 12.89
C SER A 86 -15.00 -12.63 12.25
N GLY A 87 -14.31 -11.48 12.26
CA GLY A 87 -13.00 -11.29 11.66
C GLY A 87 -11.84 -11.39 12.65
N SER A 88 -12.12 -11.65 13.93
CA SER A 88 -11.11 -11.74 15.00
C SER A 88 -10.05 -12.84 14.78
N ASP A 89 -10.36 -13.88 14.00
CA ASP A 89 -9.45 -14.97 13.61
C ASP A 89 -9.01 -14.88 12.13
N LYS A 90 -9.27 -13.75 11.46
CA LYS A 90 -8.91 -13.51 10.06
C LYS A 90 -7.90 -12.37 9.97
N TRP A 91 -6.99 -12.45 9.00
CA TRP A 91 -5.83 -11.56 8.93
C TRP A 91 -5.59 -11.04 7.51
N VAL A 92 -5.39 -9.73 7.38
CA VAL A 92 -4.85 -9.09 6.18
C VAL A 92 -3.51 -8.46 6.55
N LEU A 93 -2.45 -8.92 5.91
CA LEU A 93 -1.11 -8.33 5.99
C LEU A 93 -0.83 -7.63 4.67
N HIS A 94 -0.57 -6.33 4.71
CA HIS A 94 -0.26 -5.52 3.54
C HIS A 94 1.16 -4.95 3.63
N ILE A 95 1.99 -5.28 2.65
CA ILE A 95 3.37 -4.82 2.54
C ILE A 95 3.40 -3.49 1.79
N GLU A 96 3.95 -2.46 2.45
CA GLU A 96 4.15 -1.14 1.86
C GLU A 96 5.08 -1.20 0.63
N GLY A 97 4.74 -0.45 -0.42
CA GLY A 97 5.57 -0.28 -1.61
C GLY A 97 6.60 0.86 -1.47
N GLY A 98 7.36 1.10 -2.53
CA GLY A 98 8.29 2.25 -2.56
C GLY A 98 9.51 2.08 -3.47
N GLY A 99 9.45 1.23 -4.49
CA GLY A 99 10.59 0.93 -5.37
C GLY A 99 11.79 0.33 -4.61
N TRP A 100 12.98 0.43 -5.20
CA TRP A 100 14.22 -0.15 -4.66
C TRP A 100 15.37 0.86 -4.77
N CYS A 101 16.51 0.56 -4.16
CA CYS A 101 17.78 1.21 -4.51
C CYS A 101 18.71 0.17 -5.15
N ASN A 102 19.47 0.58 -6.17
CA ASN A 102 20.28 -0.33 -6.99
C ASN A 102 21.76 0.07 -7.08
N SER A 103 22.17 1.07 -6.31
CA SER A 103 23.56 1.50 -6.17
C SER A 103 23.80 1.99 -4.74
N ILE A 104 25.06 2.06 -4.33
CA ILE A 104 25.42 2.56 -2.99
C ILE A 104 24.97 4.01 -2.79
N GLU A 105 25.10 4.83 -3.82
CA GLU A 105 24.68 6.23 -3.79
C GLU A 105 23.16 6.36 -3.61
N THR A 106 22.39 5.56 -4.36
CA THR A 106 20.92 5.58 -4.25
C THR A 106 20.43 5.00 -2.92
N CYS A 107 21.10 3.98 -2.38
CA CYS A 107 20.79 3.43 -1.06
C CYS A 107 21.21 4.38 0.08
N SER A 108 22.34 5.07 -0.07
CA SER A 108 22.79 6.12 0.85
C SER A 108 21.81 7.28 0.92
N PHE A 109 21.25 7.72 -0.20
CA PHE A 109 20.17 8.70 -0.16
C PHE A 109 18.92 8.12 0.53
N ARG A 110 18.54 6.89 0.18
CA ARG A 110 17.32 6.24 0.68
C ARG A 110 17.30 6.05 2.20
N GLN A 111 18.44 5.78 2.83
CA GLN A 111 18.56 5.64 4.30
C GLN A 111 18.10 6.90 5.05
N THR A 112 18.16 8.07 4.40
CA THR A 112 17.72 9.36 4.97
C THR A 112 16.22 9.62 4.79
N THR A 113 15.46 8.62 4.35
CA THR A 113 14.02 8.72 4.06
C THR A 113 13.22 7.67 4.84
N LYS A 114 11.89 7.83 4.85
CA LYS A 114 10.97 6.84 5.46
C LYS A 114 11.02 5.43 4.85
N LEU A 115 11.63 5.30 3.66
CA LEU A 115 11.79 4.02 2.95
C LEU A 115 13.16 3.36 3.17
N GLY A 116 13.99 3.94 4.06
CA GLY A 116 15.26 3.36 4.51
C GLY A 116 15.49 3.47 6.02
N SER A 117 14.63 4.18 6.75
CA SER A 117 14.74 4.34 8.19
C SER A 117 13.36 4.51 8.83
N SER A 118 13.12 3.77 9.91
CA SER A 118 11.92 3.94 10.74
C SER A 118 11.92 5.26 11.52
N ARG A 119 13.07 5.93 11.67
CA ARG A 119 13.18 7.25 12.32
C ARG A 119 12.46 8.35 11.54
N PHE A 120 12.25 8.14 10.23
CA PHE A 120 11.55 9.10 9.35
C PHE A 120 10.14 8.63 8.97
N MET A 121 9.66 7.50 9.52
CA MET A 121 8.31 7.02 9.27
C MET A 121 7.27 7.83 10.04
N GLU A 122 6.06 7.88 9.50
CA GLU A 122 4.89 8.38 10.21
C GLU A 122 4.63 7.51 11.45
N HIS A 123 4.60 8.15 12.63
CA HIS A 123 4.33 7.48 13.91
C HIS A 123 2.92 6.93 14.02
N GLU A 124 1.97 7.54 13.32
CA GLU A 124 0.60 7.05 13.22
C GLU A 124 0.10 7.22 11.79
N VAL A 125 -0.74 6.29 11.32
CA VAL A 125 -1.31 6.32 9.97
C VAL A 125 -2.79 5.99 10.00
N GLN A 126 -3.54 6.51 9.02
CA GLN A 126 -4.89 6.04 8.76
C GLN A 126 -4.86 4.87 7.78
N PHE A 127 -5.70 3.87 8.01
CA PHE A 127 -5.89 2.76 7.08
C PHE A 127 -6.95 3.07 6.04
N PHE A 128 -6.68 2.69 4.79
CA PHE A 128 -7.54 2.90 3.63
C PHE A 128 -7.63 1.63 2.77
N GLY A 129 -8.58 1.62 1.83
CA GLY A 129 -8.75 0.52 0.87
C GLY A 129 -8.94 -0.83 1.58
N ILE A 130 -8.12 -1.81 1.22
CA ILE A 130 -8.17 -3.17 1.81
C ILE A 130 -7.92 -3.20 3.33
N LEU A 131 -7.33 -2.15 3.90
CA LEU A 131 -7.12 -2.01 5.35
C LEU A 131 -8.20 -1.14 6.03
N SER A 132 -9.11 -0.52 5.28
CA SER A 132 -10.14 0.36 5.86
C SER A 132 -11.04 -0.42 6.83
N SER A 133 -11.46 0.22 7.92
CA SER A 133 -12.52 -0.29 8.81
C SER A 133 -13.92 0.08 8.36
N ASP A 134 -14.04 0.94 7.34
CA ASP A 134 -15.33 1.34 6.79
C ASP A 134 -15.88 0.22 5.89
N PRO A 135 -16.99 -0.45 6.26
CA PRO A 135 -17.58 -1.53 5.46
C PRO A 135 -18.05 -1.06 4.07
N SER A 136 -18.30 0.24 3.89
CA SER A 136 -18.67 0.79 2.58
C SER A 136 -17.47 0.85 1.61
N GLN A 137 -16.25 0.91 2.14
CA GLN A 137 -15.00 0.87 1.37
C GLN A 137 -14.40 -0.53 1.31
N ASN A 138 -14.54 -1.30 2.39
CA ASN A 138 -13.91 -2.60 2.59
C ASN A 138 -14.93 -3.66 3.06
N PRO A 139 -15.91 -4.04 2.21
CA PRO A 139 -16.98 -4.93 2.62
C PRO A 139 -16.48 -6.33 3.03
N ASP A 140 -15.34 -6.76 2.50
CA ASP A 140 -14.81 -8.12 2.67
C ASP A 140 -13.93 -8.27 3.92
N PHE A 141 -13.17 -7.23 4.28
CA PHE A 141 -12.09 -7.32 5.28
C PHE A 141 -12.19 -6.30 6.42
N PHE A 142 -13.25 -5.49 6.51
CA PHE A 142 -13.34 -4.40 7.50
C PHE A 142 -13.18 -4.85 8.95
N ASP A 143 -13.65 -6.06 9.29
CA ASP A 143 -13.64 -6.65 10.64
C ASP A 143 -12.42 -7.56 10.91
N TRP A 144 -11.50 -7.72 9.95
CA TRP A 144 -10.31 -8.58 10.10
C TRP A 144 -9.22 -7.90 10.93
N ASN A 145 -8.26 -8.69 11.43
CA ASN A 145 -6.98 -8.15 11.90
C ASN A 145 -6.21 -7.59 10.70
N LYS A 146 -5.73 -6.35 10.82
CA LYS A 146 -5.16 -5.60 9.70
C LYS A 146 -3.77 -5.12 10.07
N VAL A 147 -2.79 -5.54 9.29
CA VAL A 147 -1.37 -5.22 9.49
C VAL A 147 -0.85 -4.49 8.27
N LYS A 148 -0.26 -3.31 8.46
CA LYS A 148 0.57 -2.64 7.46
C LYS A 148 2.04 -2.82 7.82
N ILE A 149 2.75 -3.67 7.08
CA ILE A 149 4.19 -3.87 7.26
C ILE A 149 4.93 -2.70 6.60
N ARG A 150 5.76 -1.99 7.36
CA ARG A 150 6.49 -0.82 6.85
C ARG A 150 7.76 -1.25 6.11
N TYR A 151 7.99 -0.68 4.94
CA TYR A 151 9.09 -1.05 4.07
C TYR A 151 10.31 -0.15 4.25
N CYS A 152 11.46 -0.73 4.61
CA CYS A 152 12.67 0.03 4.90
C CYS A 152 14.01 -0.63 4.53
N ASP A 153 14.00 -1.78 3.85
CA ASP A 153 15.23 -2.48 3.42
C ASP A 153 15.67 -2.11 2.00
N GLY A 154 14.78 -1.48 1.21
CA GLY A 154 15.10 -1.07 -0.16
C GLY A 154 15.26 -2.21 -1.17
N GLY A 155 14.95 -3.46 -0.79
CA GLY A 155 15.10 -4.65 -1.63
C GLY A 155 13.90 -5.60 -1.57
N SER A 156 12.67 -5.09 -1.41
CA SER A 156 11.44 -5.92 -1.36
C SER A 156 11.51 -7.08 -0.36
N PHE A 157 12.09 -6.85 0.82
CA PHE A 157 12.25 -7.88 1.85
C PHE A 157 13.06 -9.11 1.39
N SER A 158 13.96 -8.99 0.42
CA SER A 158 14.71 -10.13 -0.14
C SER A 158 16.19 -10.18 0.21
N GLY A 159 16.75 -9.09 0.77
CA GLY A 159 18.17 -9.00 1.10
C GLY A 159 18.58 -9.85 2.32
N HIS A 160 19.79 -10.40 2.29
CA HIS A 160 20.39 -11.17 3.39
C HIS A 160 21.77 -10.57 3.79
N PRO A 161 22.16 -10.60 5.08
CA PRO A 161 23.46 -10.10 5.56
C PRO A 161 24.69 -10.66 4.84
N ASP A 162 24.60 -11.85 4.24
CA ASP A 162 25.72 -12.43 3.46
C ASP A 162 26.11 -11.59 2.23
N SER A 163 25.20 -10.72 1.79
CA SER A 163 25.42 -9.77 0.70
C SER A 163 25.99 -8.42 1.16
N GLU A 164 26.16 -8.21 2.48
CA GLU A 164 26.69 -6.97 3.06
C GLU A 164 28.23 -6.88 2.95
N PHE A 165 28.75 -5.66 2.90
CA PHE A 165 30.20 -5.42 2.87
C PHE A 165 30.85 -5.82 4.19
N LYS A 166 31.85 -6.72 4.12
CA LYS A 166 32.56 -7.24 5.31
C LYS A 166 33.43 -6.22 6.04
N ASN A 167 33.64 -5.03 5.47
CA ASN A 167 34.51 -3.99 6.02
C ASN A 167 33.79 -2.97 6.92
N GLY A 168 32.73 -3.38 7.61
CA GLY A 168 31.95 -2.53 8.51
C GLY A 168 30.97 -1.66 7.75
N THR A 169 29.84 -2.25 7.38
CA THR A 169 28.82 -1.60 6.55
C THR A 169 28.19 -0.37 7.19
N GLU A 170 28.02 0.67 6.37
CA GLU A 170 27.09 1.78 6.59
C GLU A 170 25.62 1.38 6.33
N PHE A 171 25.40 0.21 5.68
CA PHE A 171 24.08 -0.26 5.20
C PHE A 171 23.70 -1.64 5.71
N PHE A 172 22.43 -1.80 6.05
CA PHE A 172 21.83 -3.07 6.44
C PHE A 172 20.85 -3.57 5.36
N PHE A 173 21.30 -4.48 4.49
CA PHE A 173 20.48 -5.07 3.43
C PHE A 173 19.77 -6.32 3.93
N ARG A 174 18.91 -6.17 4.94
CA ARG A 174 18.41 -7.28 5.76
C ARG A 174 16.95 -7.61 5.55
N GLY A 175 16.43 -7.35 4.35
CA GLY A 175 15.02 -7.54 4.01
C GLY A 175 14.44 -8.90 4.45
N GLN A 176 15.14 -10.00 4.17
CA GLN A 176 14.74 -11.36 4.55
C GLN A 176 14.65 -11.51 6.08
N VAL A 177 15.66 -11.01 6.80
CA VAL A 177 15.72 -11.07 8.27
C VAL A 177 14.62 -10.22 8.90
N ILE A 178 14.28 -9.08 8.30
CA ILE A 178 13.13 -8.27 8.72
C ILE A 178 11.84 -9.06 8.51
N TRP A 179 11.64 -9.68 7.35
CA TRP A 179 10.45 -10.48 7.06
C TRP A 179 10.24 -11.58 8.11
N GLU A 180 11.26 -12.37 8.39
CA GLU A 180 11.22 -13.43 9.41
C GLU A 180 10.94 -12.87 10.81
N ALA A 181 11.55 -11.73 11.16
CA ALA A 181 11.30 -11.07 12.44
C ALA A 181 9.84 -10.58 12.57
N VAL A 182 9.26 -10.00 11.51
CA VAL A 182 7.86 -9.57 11.48
C VAL A 182 6.94 -10.79 11.61
N MET A 183 7.15 -11.85 10.83
CA MET A 183 6.29 -13.03 10.86
C MET A 183 6.26 -13.68 12.24
N ASP A 184 7.42 -13.87 12.87
CA ASP A 184 7.49 -14.47 14.21
C ASP A 184 6.76 -13.63 15.26
N GLU A 185 6.89 -12.30 15.21
CA GLU A 185 6.16 -11.42 16.12
C GLU A 185 4.64 -11.51 15.87
N LEU A 186 4.19 -11.45 14.61
CA LEU A 186 2.78 -11.57 14.26
C LEU A 186 2.20 -12.93 14.68
N LEU A 187 2.94 -14.02 14.49
CA LEU A 187 2.58 -15.37 14.96
C LEU A 187 2.38 -15.38 16.48
N SER A 188 3.26 -14.73 17.23
CA SER A 188 3.20 -14.67 18.70
C SER A 188 2.00 -13.90 19.23
N ILE A 189 1.48 -12.91 18.49
CA ILE A 189 0.35 -12.07 18.91
C ILE A 189 -1.00 -12.54 18.36
N GLY A 190 -1.04 -13.68 17.66
CA GLY A 190 -2.29 -14.37 17.31
C GLY A 190 -2.42 -14.83 15.86
N LEU A 191 -1.52 -14.45 14.96
CA LEU A 191 -1.56 -14.92 13.56
C LEU A 191 -1.44 -16.45 13.48
N SER A 192 -0.78 -17.09 14.45
CA SER A 192 -0.70 -18.54 14.60
C SER A 192 -2.05 -19.25 14.77
N ASN A 193 -3.12 -18.52 15.09
CA ASN A 193 -4.48 -19.05 15.23
C ASN A 193 -5.39 -18.69 14.03
N ALA A 194 -4.85 -18.10 12.97
CA ALA A 194 -5.64 -17.61 11.85
C ALA A 194 -6.42 -18.73 11.14
N LYS A 195 -7.69 -18.48 10.83
CA LYS A 195 -8.50 -19.33 9.94
C LYS A 195 -8.48 -18.87 8.49
N LYS A 196 -8.29 -17.56 8.28
CA LYS A 196 -8.07 -16.98 6.95
C LYS A 196 -6.95 -15.96 7.04
N ALA A 197 -6.05 -15.98 6.06
CA ALA A 197 -4.97 -15.02 5.97
C ALA A 197 -4.80 -14.56 4.52
N LEU A 198 -4.66 -13.26 4.33
CA LEU A 198 -4.35 -12.63 3.05
C LEU A 198 -3.03 -11.88 3.19
N LEU A 199 -2.02 -12.29 2.42
CA LEU A 199 -0.83 -11.48 2.18
C LEU A 199 -1.07 -10.60 0.95
N SER A 200 -0.78 -9.32 1.05
CA SER A 200 -0.95 -8.38 -0.05
C SER A 200 0.19 -7.38 -0.06
N GLY A 201 0.41 -6.73 -1.20
CA GLY A 201 1.30 -5.59 -1.28
C GLY A 201 1.20 -4.90 -2.62
N CYS A 202 1.67 -3.66 -2.65
CA CYS A 202 1.64 -2.79 -3.83
C CYS A 202 3.07 -2.50 -4.32
N SER A 203 3.31 -2.60 -5.64
CA SER A 203 4.61 -2.31 -6.25
C SER A 203 5.74 -3.15 -5.65
N ALA A 204 6.76 -2.54 -5.02
CA ALA A 204 7.82 -3.28 -4.30
C ALA A 204 7.26 -4.22 -3.21
N GLY A 205 6.15 -3.86 -2.56
CA GLY A 205 5.46 -4.75 -1.62
C GLY A 205 4.69 -5.88 -2.32
N GLY A 206 4.25 -5.66 -3.57
CA GLY A 206 3.67 -6.71 -4.41
C GLY A 206 4.72 -7.75 -4.81
N LEU A 207 5.92 -7.29 -5.19
CA LEU A 207 7.06 -8.19 -5.42
C LEU A 207 7.43 -8.95 -4.14
N ALA A 208 7.48 -8.28 -2.99
CA ALA A 208 7.70 -8.95 -1.70
C ALA A 208 6.62 -10.00 -1.39
N THR A 209 5.36 -9.71 -1.73
CA THR A 209 4.25 -10.67 -1.61
C THR A 209 4.48 -11.90 -2.49
N LEU A 210 4.97 -11.72 -3.71
CA LEU A 210 5.29 -12.83 -4.61
C LEU A 210 6.44 -13.69 -4.06
N ILE A 211 7.50 -13.06 -3.57
CA ILE A 211 8.69 -13.72 -3.03
C ILE A 211 8.32 -14.58 -1.80
N HIS A 212 7.50 -14.04 -0.91
CA HIS A 212 7.25 -14.64 0.42
C HIS A 212 5.95 -15.42 0.54
N CYS A 213 5.17 -15.56 -0.54
CA CYS A 213 3.83 -16.16 -0.46
C CYS A 213 3.85 -17.62 0.02
N ASP A 214 4.80 -18.41 -0.47
CA ASP A 214 4.90 -19.83 -0.14
C ASP A 214 5.33 -20.02 1.32
N ASP A 215 6.35 -19.29 1.76
CA ASP A 215 6.80 -19.29 3.17
C ASP A 215 5.67 -18.83 4.11
N PHE A 216 4.94 -17.78 3.74
CA PHE A 216 3.79 -17.30 4.50
C PHE A 216 2.69 -18.36 4.65
N ARG A 217 2.42 -19.12 3.59
CA ARG A 217 1.48 -20.24 3.64
C ARG A 217 2.00 -21.39 4.51
N GLU A 218 3.31 -21.63 4.48
CA GLU A 218 3.92 -22.76 5.18
C GLU A 218 3.88 -22.62 6.70
N ILE A 219 4.14 -21.41 7.21
CA ILE A 219 4.21 -21.08 8.65
C ILE A 219 2.84 -20.98 9.33
N LEU A 220 1.75 -20.88 8.56
CA LEU A 220 0.39 -20.79 9.08
C LEU A 220 -0.24 -22.17 9.33
N PRO A 221 -1.34 -22.24 10.11
CA PRO A 221 -2.05 -23.49 10.36
C PRO A 221 -2.44 -24.19 9.06
N LYS A 222 -2.28 -25.51 9.01
CA LYS A 222 -2.55 -26.29 7.78
C LYS A 222 -4.02 -26.25 7.35
N ASP A 223 -4.94 -25.97 8.26
CA ASP A 223 -6.37 -25.79 8.01
C ASP A 223 -6.76 -24.32 7.69
N ALA A 224 -5.82 -23.38 7.75
CA ALA A 224 -6.06 -21.99 7.39
C ALA A 224 -6.20 -21.81 5.88
N ASN A 225 -7.13 -20.95 5.46
CA ASN A 225 -7.24 -20.52 4.06
C ASN A 225 -6.32 -19.33 3.83
N VAL A 226 -5.15 -19.61 3.23
CA VAL A 226 -4.12 -18.60 2.92
C VAL A 226 -4.18 -18.21 1.45
N LYS A 227 -4.17 -16.90 1.18
CA LYS A 227 -4.10 -16.33 -0.17
C LYS A 227 -3.08 -15.20 -0.24
N CYS A 228 -2.58 -14.94 -1.45
CA CYS A 228 -1.69 -13.83 -1.74
C CYS A 228 -2.27 -12.96 -2.86
N LEU A 229 -2.16 -11.64 -2.74
CA LEU A 229 -2.63 -10.66 -3.71
C LEU A 229 -1.52 -9.67 -4.05
N VAL A 230 -0.99 -9.80 -5.26
CA VAL A 230 0.05 -8.92 -5.81
C VAL A 230 -0.63 -7.77 -6.56
N ASP A 231 -0.45 -6.53 -6.09
CA ASP A 231 -0.96 -5.32 -6.73
C ASP A 231 0.17 -4.47 -7.34
N ALA A 232 -0.14 -3.84 -8.46
CA ALA A 232 0.69 -2.85 -9.15
C ALA A 232 2.11 -3.31 -9.54
N GLU A 233 2.26 -4.52 -10.08
CA GLU A 233 3.43 -4.82 -10.90
C GLU A 233 3.23 -4.26 -12.33
N ARG A 234 3.44 -2.94 -12.48
CA ARG A 234 3.69 -2.35 -13.81
C ARG A 234 5.20 -2.37 -14.07
N THR A 235 5.80 -3.55 -14.05
CA THR A 235 7.06 -3.78 -14.75
C THR A 235 6.70 -4.57 -16.00
N LEU A 236 6.71 -3.92 -17.16
CA LEU A 236 6.85 -4.65 -18.43
C LEU A 236 8.24 -5.30 -18.38
N LEU A 237 8.33 -6.47 -17.78
CA LEU A 237 9.38 -7.41 -18.15
C LEU A 237 9.00 -7.84 -19.57
N GLU A 238 9.86 -7.58 -20.55
CA GLU A 238 9.97 -8.58 -21.62
C GLU A 238 10.29 -9.87 -20.86
N VAL A 239 9.29 -10.73 -20.68
CA VAL A 239 9.39 -11.95 -19.91
C VAL A 239 10.10 -12.95 -20.82
N PRO A 240 11.41 -13.23 -20.69
CA PRO A 240 11.91 -14.49 -21.20
C PRO A 240 11.14 -15.60 -20.46
N PRO A 241 10.85 -16.74 -21.11
CA PRO A 241 9.97 -17.78 -20.57
C PRO A 241 10.32 -18.07 -19.10
N LEU A 242 9.31 -18.32 -18.26
CA LEU A 242 9.41 -18.51 -16.79
C LEU A 242 10.63 -19.34 -16.33
N SER A 243 11.11 -20.25 -17.18
CA SER A 243 12.37 -20.99 -17.00
C SER A 243 13.61 -20.11 -16.82
N ASP A 244 13.68 -18.94 -17.45
CA ASP A 244 14.85 -18.07 -17.46
C ASP A 244 14.81 -17.05 -16.32
N PHE A 245 13.64 -16.66 -15.82
CA PHE A 245 13.50 -15.93 -14.56
C PHE A 245 13.84 -16.84 -13.36
N ILE A 246 13.39 -18.08 -13.39
CA ILE A 246 13.82 -19.12 -12.44
C ILE A 246 15.33 -19.37 -12.58
N LYS A 247 15.88 -19.45 -13.80
CA LYS A 247 17.35 -19.51 -13.96
C LYS A 247 18.03 -18.24 -13.45
N MET A 248 17.50 -17.04 -13.58
CA MET A 248 18.12 -15.82 -13.04
C MET A 248 18.18 -15.85 -11.50
N LEU A 249 17.09 -16.29 -10.86
CA LEU A 249 17.05 -16.54 -9.42
C LEU A 249 18.02 -17.66 -9.01
N LEU A 250 18.11 -18.75 -9.78
CA LEU A 250 18.99 -19.90 -9.52
C LEU A 250 20.47 -19.71 -9.96
N THR A 251 20.77 -18.75 -10.85
CA THR A 251 22.13 -18.43 -11.34
C THR A 251 22.77 -17.28 -10.60
N SER A 252 21.99 -16.49 -9.84
CA SER A 252 22.54 -15.86 -8.64
C SER A 252 23.10 -16.99 -7.78
N ARG A 253 24.42 -17.01 -7.54
CA ARG A 253 25.17 -18.15 -6.97
C ARG A 253 24.88 -18.36 -5.47
N VAL A 254 23.62 -18.35 -5.07
CA VAL A 254 23.16 -18.47 -3.69
C VAL A 254 22.42 -19.81 -3.47
N TRP A 255 21.91 -20.47 -4.51
CA TRP A 255 21.15 -21.73 -4.39
C TRP A 255 21.88 -23.00 -4.88
N GLN A 256 23.22 -23.00 -5.02
CA GLN A 256 23.97 -24.16 -5.50
C GLN A 256 24.80 -24.94 -4.46
N LYS A 257 24.57 -24.74 -3.16
CA LYS A 257 25.08 -25.67 -2.14
C LYS A 257 24.09 -25.86 -0.99
N ALA A 258 23.11 -26.72 -1.25
CA ALA A 258 22.65 -27.70 -0.28
C ALA A 258 22.97 -29.09 -0.85
#